data_AF-A0A836R8K7-F1
#
_entry.id   AF-A0A836R8K7-F1
#
_cell.length_a   1.000
_cell.length_b   1.000
_cell.length_c   1.000
_cell.angle_alpha   90.00
_cell.angle_beta   90.00
_cell.angle_gamma   90.00
#
_symmetry.space_group_name_H-M   'P 1'
#
loop_
_entity.id
_entity.type
_entity.pdbx_description
1 polymer ?
#
loop_
_entity_poly.entity_id
_entity_poly.type
_entity_poly.pdbx_seq_one_letter_code
_entity_poly.pdbx_strand_id
1 'polypeptide(L)' 'MDVKISLNDMLFYGFHGSMEVERELGQKFLVDVSLTLDLEEAITKDDPSKSIS' A
#
# COMPACT_ATOMS: atom_id res chain seq x y z
N MET A 1 4.18 13.39 -16.63
CA MET A 1 5.30 12.75 -15.90
C MET A 1 4.69 11.52 -15.26
N ASP A 2 5.17 10.31 -15.55
CA ASP A 2 4.57 9.09 -14.96
C ASP A 2 5.17 8.90 -13.56
N VAL A 3 4.48 9.43 -12.54
CA VAL A 3 4.92 9.33 -11.15
C VAL A 3 4.26 8.12 -10.50
N LYS A 4 5.07 7.32 -9.80
CA LYS A 4 4.63 6.11 -9.10
C LYS A 4 5.09 6.14 -7.65
N ILE A 5 4.18 5.89 -6.72
CA ILE A 5 4.49 5.60 -5.32
C ILE A 5 4.44 4.09 -5.13
N SER A 6 5.48 3.50 -4.51
CA SER A 6 5.54 2.07 -4.21
C SER A 6 5.74 1.87 -2.72
N LEU A 7 4.87 1.05 -2.10
CA LEU A 7 5.02 0.56 -0.75
C LEU A 7 5.29 -0.94 -0.87
N ASN A 8 6.50 -1.35 -0.54
CA ASN A 8 6.96 -2.73 -0.74
C ASN A 8 7.15 -3.45 0.59
N ASP A 9 7.07 -4.77 0.55
CA ASP A 9 7.39 -5.68 1.65
C ASP A 9 6.57 -5.42 2.92
N MET A 10 5.32 -4.96 2.77
CA MET A 10 4.45 -4.71 3.92
C MET A 10 3.96 -6.04 4.49
N LEU A 11 4.46 -6.40 5.68
CA LEU A 11 4.10 -7.64 6.36
C LEU A 11 2.95 -7.40 7.34
N PHE A 12 1.81 -8.01 7.06
CA PHE A 12 0.65 -8.00 7.94
C PHE A 12 0.38 -9.39 8.48
N TYR A 13 -0.15 -9.48 9.71
CA TYR A 13 -0.72 -10.71 10.21
C TYR A 13 -2.23 -10.63 10.15
N GLY A 14 -2.87 -11.58 9.47
CA GLY A 14 -4.30 -11.54 9.19
C GLY A 14 -4.98 -12.88 9.36
N PHE A 15 -6.29 -12.83 9.60
CA PHE A 15 -7.17 -13.99 9.76
C PHE A 15 -8.08 -14.11 8.53
N HIS A 16 -7.48 -14.00 7.35
CA HIS A 16 -8.13 -14.19 6.06
C HIS A 16 -7.84 -15.60 5.55
N GLY A 17 -8.73 -16.11 4.69
CA GLY A 17 -8.59 -17.44 4.09
C GLY A 17 -9.94 -18.10 3.85
N SER A 18 -9.96 -19.04 2.91
CA SER A 18 -11.18 -19.79 2.55
C SER A 18 -11.47 -20.88 3.59
N MET A 19 -10.43 -21.45 4.18
CA MET A 19 -10.56 -22.50 5.19
C MET A 19 -10.80 -21.90 6.59
N GLU A 20 -11.57 -22.61 7.41
CA GLU A 20 -11.85 -22.21 8.78
C GLU A 20 -10.57 -22.10 9.62
N VAL A 21 -9.66 -23.06 9.48
CA VAL A 21 -8.34 -23.05 10.14
C VAL A 21 -7.49 -21.81 9.81
N GLU A 22 -7.58 -21.28 8.59
CA GLU A 22 -6.84 -20.06 8.20
C GLU A 22 -7.37 -18.83 8.94
N ARG A 23 -8.69 -18.77 9.14
CA ARG A 23 -9.36 -17.68 9.88
C ARG A 23 -9.22 -17.83 11.39
N GLU A 24 -8.96 -19.04 11.90
CA GLU A 24 -8.71 -19.27 13.32
C GLU A 24 -7.24 -19.07 13.71
N LEU A 25 -6.31 -19.69 12.97
CA LEU A 25 -4.88 -19.62 13.30
C LEU A 25 -4.24 -18.33 12.80
N GLY A 26 -4.71 -17.79 11.66
CA GLY A 26 -4.10 -16.64 11.02
C GLY A 26 -2.77 -16.94 10.33
N GLN A 27 -2.35 -16.04 9.46
CA GLN A 27 -1.09 -16.16 8.71
C GLN A 27 -0.50 -14.79 8.36
N LYS A 28 0.77 -14.80 7.93
CA LYS A 28 1.47 -13.61 7.45
C LYS A 28 1.11 -13.36 5.98
N PHE A 29 0.76 -12.12 5.66
CA PHE A 29 0.53 -11.61 4.31
C PHE A 29 1.60 -10.60 3.97
N LEU A 30 2.37 -10.86 2.91
CA LEU A 30 3.28 -9.89 2.31
C LEU A 30 2.51 -9.14 1.22
N VAL A 31 2.46 -7.83 1.32
CA VAL A 31 1.66 -6.98 0.43
C VAL A 31 2.54 -5.88 -0.16
N ASP A 32 2.49 -5.77 -1.48
CA ASP A 32 3.05 -4.65 -2.23
C ASP A 32 1.92 -3.79 -2.80
N VAL A 33 2.06 -2.47 -2.69
CA VAL A 33 1.11 -1.50 -3.24
C VAL A 33 1.83 -0.58 -4.20
N SER A 34 1.23 -0.40 -5.38
CA SER A 34 1.72 0.45 -6.45
C SER A 34 0.64 1.45 -6.84
N LEU A 35 0.93 2.73 -6.69
CA LEU A 35 0.01 3.83 -6.94
C LEU A 35 0.53 4.68 -8.10
N THR A 36 -0.29 4.85 -9.14
CA THR A 36 -0.03 5.79 -10.25
C THR A 36 -1.02 6.94 -10.11
N LEU A 37 -0.49 8.13 -9.86
CA LEU A 37 -1.26 9.33 -9.53
C LEU A 37 -0.71 10.54 -10.29
N ASP A 38 -1.52 11.59 -10.43
CA ASP A 38 -0.99 12.93 -10.74
C ASP A 38 -0.45 13.58 -9.45
N LEU A 39 0.84 13.90 -9.44
CA LEU A 39 1.55 14.52 -8.32
C LEU A 39 2.24 15.82 -8.73
N GLU A 40 1.86 16.41 -9.87
CA GLU A 40 2.50 17.62 -10.38
C GLU A 40 2.45 18.76 -9.36
N GLU A 41 1.31 18.99 -8.70
CA GLU A 41 1.20 20.05 -7.70
C GLU A 41 2.10 19.82 -6.48
N ALA A 42 2.15 18.58 -5.96
CA ALA A 42 2.99 18.24 -4.80
C ALA A 42 4.47 18.41 -5.11
N ILE A 43 4.91 18.00 -6.32
CA ILE A 43 6.30 18.08 -6.75
C ILE A 43 6.69 19.54 -7.02
N THR A 44 5.87 20.27 -7.77
CA THR A 44 6.20 21.64 -8.19
C THR A 44 6.18 22.64 -7.04
N LYS A 45 5.34 22.41 -6.02
CA LYS A 45 5.24 23.28 -4.84
C LYS A 45 6.05 22.82 -3.64
N ASP A 46 6.69 21.65 -3.72
CA ASP A 46 7.37 20.99 -2.60
C ASP A 46 6.48 20.91 -1.35
N ASP A 47 5.20 20.60 -1.55
CA ASP A 47 4.17 20.58 -0.51
C ASP A 47 3.57 19.18 -0.38
N PRO A 48 3.95 18.39 0.65
CA PRO A 48 3.44 17.04 0.84
C PRO A 48 1.94 16.99 1.16
N SER A 49 1.32 18.10 1.60
CA SER A 49 -0.14 18.16 1.81
C SER A 49 -0.93 18.09 0.50
N LYS A 50 -0.27 18.28 -0.64
CA LYS A 50 -0.81 18.10 -1.99
C LYS A 50 -0.61 16.69 -2.55
N SER A 51 0.01 15.80 -1.77
CA SER A 51 0.13 14.38 -2.06
C SER A 51 -0.99 13.58 -1.38
N ILE A 52 -0.88 12.26 -1.43
CA ILE A 52 -1.72 11.32 -0.67
C ILE A 52 -0.96 10.81 0.56
N SER A 53 -1.68 10.55 1.66
CA SER A 53 -1.17 9.95 2.91
C SER A 53 -1.89 8.64 3.22
#